data_AF-A0A1F4XZ52-F1
#
_entry.id   AF-A0A1F4XZ52-F1
#
_cell.length_a   1.000
_cell.length_b   1.000
_cell.length_c   1.000
_cell.angle_alpha   90.00
_cell.angle_beta   90.00
_cell.angle_gamma   90.00
#
_symmetry.space_group_name_H-M   'P 1'
#
loop_
_entity.id
_entity.type
_entity.pdbx_description
1 polymer ?
#
loop_
_entity_poly.entity_id
_entity_poly.type
_entity_poly.pdbx_seq_one_letter_code
_entity_poly.pdbx_strand_id
1 'polypeptide(L)' 'MTERTFFILLLFALLLLFIFQNTQTIAVRFLFWKISMSLALWLFFPLLAGVMAGALAFRTPRKKSDSAPK' A
#
# COMPACT_ATOMS: atom_id res chain seq x y z
N MET A 1 -15.56 10.25 -29.73
CA MET A 1 -15.23 9.95 -28.32
C MET A 1 -14.60 11.18 -27.72
N THR A 2 -15.17 11.70 -26.64
CA THR A 2 -14.62 12.85 -25.90
C THR A 2 -13.20 12.54 -25.45
N GLU A 3 -12.31 13.52 -25.58
CA GLU A 3 -10.87 13.39 -25.32
C GLU A 3 -10.60 12.87 -23.90
N ARG A 4 -11.43 13.29 -22.94
CA ARG A 4 -11.42 12.81 -21.55
C ARG A 4 -11.61 11.30 -21.45
N THR A 5 -12.52 10.73 -22.23
CA THR A 5 -12.80 9.28 -22.24
C THR A 5 -11.64 8.51 -22.83
N PHE A 6 -10.98 9.06 -23.85
CA PHE A 6 -9.75 8.48 -24.40
C PHE A 6 -8.63 8.44 -23.36
N PHE A 7 -8.39 9.54 -22.64
CA PHE A 7 -7.41 9.59 -21.57
C PHE A 7 -7.75 8.61 -20.43
N ILE A 8 -9.02 8.51 -20.02
CA ILE A 8 -9.44 7.57 -18.98
C ILE A 8 -9.21 6.12 -19.43
N LEU A 9 -9.59 5.76 -20.65
CA LEU A 9 -9.36 4.43 -21.21
C LEU A 9 -7.86 4.10 -21.33
N LEU A 10 -7.06 5.08 -21.75
CA LEU A 10 -5.61 4.94 -21.83
C LEU A 10 -5.00 4.69 -20.44
N LEU A 11 -5.36 5.50 -19.43
CA LEU A 11 -4.91 5.30 -18.05
C LEU A 11 -5.35 3.94 -17.51
N PHE A 12 -6.58 3.52 -17.79
CA PHE A 12 -7.10 2.24 -17.34
C PHE A 12 -6.34 1.06 -17.98
N ALA A 13 -6.05 1.14 -19.28
CA ALA A 13 -5.24 0.15 -19.98
C ALA A 13 -3.80 0.09 -19.43
N LEU A 14 -3.18 1.24 -19.16
CA LEU A 14 -1.85 1.32 -18.55
C LEU A 14 -1.84 0.73 -17.13
N LEU A 15 -2.87 0.97 -16.33
CA LEU A 15 -3.02 0.39 -14.99
C LEU A 15 -3.11 -1.13 -15.05
N LEU A 16 -3.92 -1.67 -15.96
CA LEU A 16 -4.03 -3.12 -16.16
C LEU A 16 -2.71 -3.72 -16.64
N LEU A 17 -2.02 -3.05 -17.56
CA LEU A 17 -0.70 -3.46 -18.04
C LEU A 17 0.32 -3.46 -16.90
N PHE A 18 0.32 -2.44 -16.05
CA PHE A 18 1.16 -2.35 -14.86
C PHE A 18 0.88 -3.51 -13.91
N ILE A 19 -0.39 -3.80 -13.59
CA ILE A 19 -0.77 -4.93 -12.73
C ILE A 19 -0.28 -6.24 -13.35
N PHE A 20 -0.55 -6.46 -14.63
CA PHE A 20 -0.17 -7.69 -15.33
C PHE A 20 1.35 -7.89 -15.37
N GLN A 21 2.12 -6.85 -15.71
CA GLN A 21 3.59 -6.91 -15.69
C GLN A 21 4.15 -7.10 -14.28
N ASN A 22 3.53 -6.51 -13.27
CA ASN A 22 3.90 -6.65 -11.87
C ASN A 22 3.22 -7.86 -11.20
N THR A 23 2.58 -8.75 -11.98
CA THR A 23 2.14 -10.08 -11.54
C THR A 23 3.31 -11.07 -11.53
N GLN A 24 4.54 -10.58 -11.35
CA GLN A 24 5.66 -11.45 -10.99
C GLN A 24 5.36 -12.10 -9.64
N THR A 25 5.14 -13.41 -9.68
CA THR A 25 4.92 -14.23 -8.50
C THR A 25 6.25 -14.42 -7.79
N ILE A 26 6.40 -13.77 -6.65
CA ILE A 26 7.55 -13.98 -5.78
C ILE A 26 7.20 -15.10 -4.79
N ALA A 27 8.08 -16.09 -4.72
CA ALA A 27 8.00 -17.14 -3.72
C ALA A 27 8.73 -16.67 -2.46
N VAL A 28 7.98 -16.35 -1.41
CA VAL A 28 8.53 -16.04 -0.10
C VAL A 28 8.61 -17.33 0.70
N ARG A 29 9.81 -17.63 1.21
CA ARG A 29 10.06 -18.78 2.07
C ARG A 29 10.35 -18.28 3.48
N PHE A 30 9.56 -18.73 4.45
CA PHE A 30 9.75 -18.44 5.86
C PHE A 30 9.84 -19.74 6.66
N LEU A 31 11.06 -20.11 7.06
CA LEU A 31 11.40 -21.42 7.67
C LEU A 31 10.87 -22.60 6.85
N PHE A 32 9.64 -23.06 7.12
CA PHE A 32 8.97 -24.18 6.44
C PHE A 32 7.82 -23.73 5.53
N TRP A 33 7.44 -22.46 5.57
CA TRP A 33 6.29 -21.92 4.85
C TRP A 33 6.74 -21.36 3.51
N LYS A 34 6.10 -21.82 2.42
CA LYS A 34 6.29 -21.27 1.08
C LYS A 34 4.99 -20.63 0.63
N ILE A 35 5.01 -19.33 0.42
CA ILE A 35 3.87 -18.56 -0.07
C ILE A 35 4.27 -17.97 -1.42
N SER A 36 3.49 -18.24 -2.46
CA SER A 36 3.68 -17.68 -3.80
C SER A 36 2.55 -16.70 -4.08
N MET A 37 2.85 -15.40 -4.15
CA MET A 37 1.89 -14.34 -4.45
C MET A 37 2.55 -13.28 -5.34
N SER A 38 1.78 -12.41 -5.98
CA SER A 38 2.37 -11.32 -6.77
C SER A 38 3.15 -10.36 -5.87
N LEU A 39 4.29 -9.85 -6.35
CA LEU A 39 5.08 -8.84 -5.64
C LEU A 39 4.21 -7.63 -5.24
N ALA A 40 3.30 -7.20 -6.13
CA ALA A 40 2.38 -6.12 -5.86
C ALA A 40 1.48 -6.39 -4.64
N LEU A 41 0.89 -7.59 -4.52
CA LEU A 41 0.15 -7.97 -3.32
C LEU A 41 1.05 -8.05 -2.09
N TRP A 42 2.27 -8.58 -2.24
CA TRP A 42 3.20 -8.69 -1.14
C TRP A 42 3.58 -7.31 -0.58
N LEU A 43 3.85 -6.33 -1.45
CA LEU A 43 4.18 -4.94 -1.09
C LEU A 43 2.98 -4.17 -0.52
N PHE A 44 1.75 -4.58 -0.85
CA PHE A 44 0.55 -3.95 -0.34
C PHE A 44 0.38 -4.13 1.18
N PHE A 45 0.74 -5.29 1.73
CA PHE A 45 0.63 -5.57 3.16
C PHE A 45 1.48 -4.65 4.06
N PRO A 46 2.80 -4.48 3.86
CA PRO A 46 3.60 -3.57 4.68
C PRO A 46 3.20 -2.10 4.47
N LEU A 47 2.78 -1.71 3.27
CA LEU A 47 2.24 -0.38 3.01
C LEU A 47 0.99 -0.13 3.86
N LEU A 48 0.03 -1.06 3.83
CA LEU A 48 -1.21 -0.97 4.60
C LEU A 48 -0.92 -0.95 6.11
N ALA A 49 -0.02 -1.81 6.59
CA ALA A 49 0.42 -1.83 7.97
C ALA A 49 1.05 -0.49 8.39
N GLY A 50 1.91 0.09 7.55
CA GLY A 50 2.51 1.40 7.78
C GLY A 50 1.50 2.54 7.84
N VAL A 51 0.53 2.55 6.92
CA VAL A 51 -0.58 3.53 6.91
C VAL A 51 -1.43 3.40 8.17
N MET A 52 -1.80 2.18 8.57
CA MET A 52 -2.57 1.93 9.78
C MET A 52 -1.80 2.34 11.05
N ALA A 53 -0.51 2.01 11.13
CA ALA A 53 0.36 2.40 12.24
C ALA A 53 0.50 3.92 12.34
N GLY A 54 0.73 4.60 11.20
CA GLY A 54 0.79 6.06 11.13
C GLY A 54 -0.53 6.72 11.50
N ALA A 55 -1.65 6.20 11.03
CA ALA A 55 -2.98 6.71 11.37
C ALA A 55 -3.30 6.54 12.86
N LEU A 56 -2.90 5.42 13.47
CA LEU A 56 -3.06 5.20 14.91
C LEU A 56 -2.17 6.13 15.73
N ALA A 57 -0.91 6.32 15.32
CA ALA A 57 0.03 7.24 15.96
C ALA A 57 -0.41 8.71 15.84
N PHE A 58 -1.06 9.09 14.74
CA PHE A 58 -1.62 10.44 14.59
C PHE A 58 -2.86 10.66 15.46
N ARG A 59 -3.60 9.59 15.76
CA ARG A 59 -4.79 9.63 16.64
C ARG A 59 -4.47 9.64 18.12
N THR A 60 -3.26 9.28 18.55
CA THR A 60 -2.87 9.47 19.95
C THR A 60 -2.87 10.97 20.26
N PRO A 61 -3.76 11.47 21.14
CA PRO A 61 -3.71 12.86 21.56
C PRO A 61 -2.33 13.08 22.17
N ARG A 62 -1.59 14.04 21.60
CA ARG A 62 -0.31 14.48 22.14
C ARG A 62 -0.55 14.81 23.60
N LYS A 63 -0.15 13.93 24.52
CA LYS A 63 -0.24 14.18 25.95
C LYS A 63 0.67 15.37 26.20
N LYS A 64 0.08 16.57 26.22
CA LYS A 64 0.77 17.79 26.61
C LYS A 64 1.22 17.50 28.04
N SER A 65 2.52 17.28 28.20
CA SER A 65 3.14 17.12 29.50
C SER A 65 2.80 18.38 30.26
N ASP A 66 1.81 18.25 31.14
CA ASP A 66 1.30 19.32 31.97
C ASP A 66 2.46 19.72 32.88
N SER A 67 3.16 20.77 32.46
CA SER A 67 4.28 21.33 33.18
C SER A 67 3.64 22.15 34.29
N ALA A 68 3.39 21.48 35.42
CA ALA A 68 2.82 22.08 36.61
C ALA A 68 3.67 23.28 37.08
N PRO A 69 3.03 24.28 37.72
CA PRO A 69 3.56 25.63 37.89
C PRO A 69 4.62 25.69 38.99
N LYS A 70 5.56 26.63 38.84
CA LYS A 70 6.24 27.27 39.95
C LYS A 70 6.16 28.77 39.77
#